data_AF-A0A4Y9ZGU5-F1
#
_entry.id   AF-A0A4Y9ZGU5-F1
#
_cell.length_a   1.000
_cell.length_b   1.000
_cell.length_c   1.000
_cell.angle_alpha   90.00
_cell.angle_beta   90.00
_cell.angle_gamma   90.00
#
_symmetry.space_group_name_H-M   'P 1'
#
loop_
_entity.id
_entity.type
_entity.pdbx_description
1 polymer ?
#
loop_
_entity_poly.entity_id
_entity_poly.type
_entity_poly.pdbx_seq_one_letter_code
_entity_poly.pdbx_strand_id
1 'polypeptide(L)'
;MDVWPARAEAVRNAFMHAYSGYLEHAADHDELLPLSNGSVDNFNGWGLSVVEGLDTMWLMGFHDEFDDAVAFVANFTFALREDKYAPFFETVIRYLGGLLSAYSLSNDPLLLARADDLGTALLPAFSTDSGLPKYAVNTVNGKTANGWNAHTTLFAEGLSCQMEYKFLAFLTGRKEYYTKVEDIMELMYAMDLTATEGLFPTMFDSKNGTPATSQVSVGAFADSAYEYFLKQWLLTGQSDTKARDLYIRSANNIISTLLYLTPNRNLLYVTDAHMPHASPSHTFEHLSCFLSGVLALGANTVPAL
;
A
#
# COMPACT_ATOMS: atom_id res chain seq x y z
N MET A 1 37.86 -0.43 -11.45
CA MET A 1 36.81 0.61 -11.46
C MET A 1 35.67 0.10 -10.62
N ASP A 2 35.17 0.92 -9.71
CA ASP A 2 33.98 0.59 -8.94
C ASP A 2 32.78 0.47 -9.90
N VAL A 3 32.11 -0.66 -9.91
CA VAL A 3 31.00 -0.96 -10.84
C VAL A 3 29.69 -0.35 -10.37
N TRP A 4 29.59 0.05 -9.10
CA TRP A 4 28.35 0.55 -8.51
C TRP A 4 27.91 1.91 -9.07
N PRO A 5 28.79 2.92 -9.22
CA PRO A 5 28.40 4.20 -9.80
C PRO A 5 27.85 4.06 -11.23
N ALA A 6 28.51 3.25 -12.07
CA ALA A 6 28.05 3.02 -13.44
C ALA A 6 26.68 2.33 -13.51
N ARG A 7 26.40 1.40 -12.59
CA ARG A 7 25.09 0.74 -12.50
C ARG A 7 24.01 1.67 -11.98
N ALA A 8 24.29 2.50 -10.97
CA ALA A 8 23.37 3.51 -10.49
C ALA A 8 23.01 4.51 -11.61
N GLU A 9 24.00 4.94 -12.39
CA GLU A 9 23.79 5.84 -13.52
C GLU A 9 22.95 5.18 -14.63
N ALA A 10 23.12 3.88 -14.88
CA ALA A 10 22.27 3.15 -15.81
C ALA A 10 20.79 3.13 -15.37
N VAL A 11 20.52 3.02 -14.07
CA VAL A 11 19.15 3.09 -13.52
C VAL A 11 18.59 4.51 -13.63
N ARG A 12 19.40 5.54 -13.33
CA ARG A 12 19.02 6.95 -13.53
C ARG A 12 18.63 7.25 -14.98
N ASN A 13 19.40 6.74 -15.94
CA ASN A 13 19.08 6.87 -17.37
C ASN A 13 17.79 6.12 -17.76
N ALA A 14 17.52 4.96 -17.17
CA ALA A 14 16.29 4.21 -17.41
C ALA A 14 15.06 4.96 -16.86
N PHE A 15 15.18 5.58 -15.69
CA PHE A 15 14.14 6.46 -15.14
C PHE A 15 13.85 7.63 -16.07
N MET A 16 14.87 8.37 -16.49
CA MET A 16 14.67 9.51 -17.40
C MET A 16 14.11 9.08 -18.76
N HIS A 17 14.53 7.93 -19.30
CA HIS A 17 13.93 7.39 -20.51
C HIS A 17 12.41 7.16 -20.35
N ALA A 18 11.99 6.53 -19.25
CA ALA A 18 10.59 6.29 -18.96
C ALA A 18 9.81 7.58 -18.71
N TYR A 19 10.34 8.46 -17.86
CA TYR A 19 9.68 9.71 -17.48
C TYR A 19 9.56 10.69 -18.65
N SER A 20 10.61 10.88 -19.44
CA SER A 20 10.53 11.71 -20.65
C SER A 20 9.55 11.15 -21.69
N GLY A 21 9.50 9.82 -21.87
CA GLY A 21 8.52 9.19 -22.75
C GLY A 21 7.09 9.38 -22.24
N TYR A 22 6.87 9.32 -20.92
CA TYR A 22 5.59 9.63 -20.30
C TYR A 22 5.20 11.10 -20.53
N LEU A 23 6.09 12.04 -20.28
CA LEU A 23 5.83 13.47 -20.50
C LEU A 23 5.51 13.78 -21.98
N GLU A 24 6.14 13.09 -22.92
CA GLU A 24 5.90 13.31 -24.35
C GLU A 24 4.52 12.83 -24.82
N HIS A 25 3.99 11.76 -24.20
CA HIS A 25 2.86 11.02 -24.75
C HIS A 25 1.64 10.90 -23.83
N ALA A 26 1.77 11.21 -22.54
CA ALA A 26 0.73 10.94 -21.54
C ALA A 26 0.71 11.92 -20.34
N ALA A 27 1.37 13.08 -20.42
CA ALA A 27 1.66 13.96 -19.26
C ALA A 27 0.48 14.37 -18.35
N ASP A 28 -0.76 14.38 -18.86
CA ASP A 28 -1.98 14.71 -18.11
C ASP A 28 -2.83 13.47 -17.76
N HIS A 29 -2.33 12.28 -18.06
CA HIS A 29 -2.96 10.99 -17.82
C HIS A 29 -2.21 10.17 -16.77
N ASP A 30 -2.84 9.13 -16.24
CA ASP A 30 -2.23 8.31 -15.18
C ASP A 30 -0.98 7.57 -15.68
N GLU A 31 -1.10 6.85 -16.79
CA GLU A 31 -0.05 5.97 -17.30
C GLU A 31 0.13 6.06 -18.84
N LEU A 32 1.37 5.80 -19.26
CA LEU A 32 1.77 5.66 -20.67
C LEU A 32 1.50 4.23 -21.18
N LEU A 33 0.99 4.11 -22.40
CA LEU A 33 0.98 2.87 -23.19
C LEU A 33 2.16 2.90 -24.19
N PRO A 34 3.36 2.39 -23.82
CA PRO A 34 4.62 2.71 -24.51
C PRO A 34 4.77 2.10 -25.91
N LEU A 35 3.98 1.07 -26.25
CA LEU A 35 4.02 0.47 -27.58
C LEU A 35 3.17 1.24 -28.60
N SER A 36 2.15 1.95 -28.14
CA SER A 36 1.22 2.68 -28.99
C SER A 36 1.34 4.20 -28.86
N ASN A 37 2.18 4.69 -27.94
CA ASN A 37 2.21 6.08 -27.49
C ASN A 37 0.81 6.60 -27.10
N GLY A 38 0.00 5.71 -26.51
CA GLY A 38 -1.30 6.07 -25.97
C GLY A 38 -1.22 6.32 -24.47
N SER A 39 -2.35 6.61 -23.84
CA SER A 39 -2.46 6.79 -22.40
C SER A 39 -3.63 5.98 -21.83
N VAL A 40 -3.64 5.79 -20.51
CA VAL A 40 -4.75 5.18 -19.77
C VAL A 40 -4.94 5.88 -18.43
N ASP A 41 -6.21 6.07 -18.04
CA ASP A 41 -6.63 6.65 -16.76
C ASP A 41 -7.35 5.60 -15.91
N ASN A 42 -6.57 4.68 -15.35
CA ASN A 42 -7.02 3.60 -14.46
C ASN A 42 -7.04 4.01 -12.98
N PHE A 43 -6.43 5.14 -12.64
CA PHE A 43 -6.24 5.62 -11.26
C PHE A 43 -6.60 7.11 -11.14
N ASN A 44 -7.82 7.44 -11.56
CA ASN A 44 -8.50 8.74 -11.41
C ASN A 44 -8.23 9.80 -12.50
N GLY A 45 -7.22 9.63 -13.35
CA GLY A 45 -6.83 10.61 -14.35
C GLY A 45 -6.24 11.88 -13.73
N TRP A 46 -5.37 11.73 -12.74
CA TRP A 46 -4.75 12.86 -12.02
C TRP A 46 -3.25 12.99 -12.31
N GLY A 47 -2.73 12.27 -13.31
CA GLY A 47 -1.31 12.29 -13.62
C GLY A 47 -0.50 11.40 -12.66
N LEU A 48 -0.99 10.19 -12.38
CA LEU A 48 -0.38 9.24 -11.44
C LEU A 48 1.15 9.14 -11.56
N SER A 49 1.67 8.96 -12.78
CA SER A 49 3.11 8.77 -13.02
C SER A 49 3.96 9.98 -12.57
N VAL A 50 3.39 11.20 -12.59
CA VAL A 50 4.05 12.38 -12.02
C VAL A 50 4.16 12.24 -10.50
N VAL A 51 3.05 11.90 -9.84
CA VAL A 51 2.98 11.83 -8.37
C VAL A 51 3.83 10.69 -7.81
N GLU A 52 3.76 9.49 -8.40
CA GLU A 52 4.62 8.35 -8.01
C GLU A 52 6.10 8.59 -8.35
N GLY A 53 6.41 9.47 -9.30
CA GLY A 53 7.78 9.78 -9.68
C GLY A 53 8.49 10.76 -8.74
N LEU A 54 7.77 11.55 -7.95
CA LEU A 54 8.32 12.67 -7.16
C LEU A 54 9.47 12.25 -6.24
N ASP A 55 9.26 11.26 -5.38
CA ASP A 55 10.29 10.86 -4.42
C ASP A 55 11.49 10.19 -5.09
N THR A 56 11.26 9.47 -6.19
CA THR A 56 12.29 8.84 -7.00
C THR A 56 13.16 9.89 -7.69
N MET A 57 12.55 10.95 -8.26
CA MET A 57 13.29 12.09 -8.82
C MET A 57 14.20 12.72 -7.77
N TRP A 58 13.66 12.97 -6.58
CA TRP A 58 14.43 13.55 -5.48
C TRP A 58 15.61 12.65 -5.07
N LEU A 59 15.37 11.35 -4.86
CA LEU A 59 16.42 10.39 -4.48
C LEU A 59 17.50 10.22 -5.56
N MET A 60 17.14 10.37 -6.84
CA MET A 60 18.06 10.30 -7.98
C MET A 60 18.74 11.63 -8.32
N GLY A 61 18.43 12.72 -7.61
CA GLY A 61 19.00 14.05 -7.84
C GLY A 61 18.47 14.77 -9.08
N PHE A 62 17.27 14.41 -9.55
CA PHE A 62 16.54 15.07 -10.64
C PHE A 62 15.65 16.18 -10.08
N HIS A 63 16.28 17.19 -9.47
CA HIS A 63 15.54 18.23 -8.74
C HIS A 63 14.81 19.22 -9.67
N ASP A 64 15.33 19.45 -10.89
CA ASP A 64 14.64 20.31 -11.86
C ASP A 64 13.34 19.64 -12.33
N GLU A 65 13.38 18.34 -12.64
CA GLU A 65 12.19 17.54 -12.97
C GLU A 65 11.21 17.43 -11.79
N PHE A 66 11.74 17.32 -10.57
CA PHE A 66 10.93 17.35 -9.36
C PHE A 66 10.16 18.68 -9.23
N ASP A 67 10.82 19.82 -9.43
CA ASP A 67 10.18 21.14 -9.33
C ASP A 67 9.07 21.31 -10.38
N ASP A 68 9.29 20.84 -11.60
CA ASP A 68 8.27 20.80 -12.66
C ASP A 68 7.08 19.89 -12.27
N ALA A 69 7.35 18.73 -11.69
CA ALA A 69 6.34 17.80 -11.20
C ALA A 69 5.53 18.38 -10.03
N VAL A 70 6.16 19.11 -9.11
CA VAL A 70 5.47 19.82 -8.02
C VAL A 70 4.57 20.93 -8.59
N ALA A 71 5.02 21.66 -9.60
CA ALA A 71 4.20 22.66 -10.28
C ALA A 71 2.97 22.03 -10.98
N PHE A 72 3.11 20.83 -11.54
CA PHE A 72 1.97 20.05 -12.04
C PHE A 72 1.00 19.70 -10.91
N VAL A 73 1.49 19.19 -9.78
CA VAL A 73 0.68 18.83 -8.59
C VAL A 73 -0.08 20.02 -8.02
N ALA A 74 0.50 21.22 -8.10
CA ALA A 74 -0.13 22.47 -7.68
C ALA A 74 -1.39 22.80 -8.50
N ASN A 75 -1.44 22.37 -9.76
CA ASN A 75 -2.39 22.88 -10.75
C ASN A 75 -3.61 21.97 -10.99
N PHE A 76 -3.55 20.69 -10.62
CA PHE A 76 -4.68 19.77 -10.80
C PHE A 76 -5.61 19.71 -9.57
N THR A 77 -6.80 19.12 -9.73
CA THR A 77 -7.76 18.91 -8.64
C THR A 77 -8.06 17.43 -8.43
N PHE A 78 -8.19 17.01 -7.18
CA PHE A 78 -8.69 15.68 -6.83
C PHE A 78 -10.20 15.54 -7.03
N ALA A 79 -10.90 16.55 -7.57
CA ALA A 79 -12.35 16.51 -7.75
C ALA A 79 -12.77 15.53 -8.84
N LEU A 80 -13.56 14.52 -8.47
CA LEU A 80 -14.18 13.59 -9.40
C LEU A 80 -15.57 14.04 -9.82
N ARG A 81 -15.94 13.68 -11.06
CA ARG A 81 -17.34 13.73 -11.52
C ARG A 81 -18.24 12.88 -10.63
N GLU A 82 -19.53 13.21 -10.58
CA GLU A 82 -20.50 12.55 -9.70
C GLU A 82 -20.58 11.02 -9.88
N ASP A 83 -20.33 10.52 -11.09
CA ASP A 83 -20.40 9.10 -11.47
C ASP A 83 -19.05 8.36 -11.36
N LYS A 84 -18.01 9.01 -10.84
CA LYS A 84 -16.65 8.45 -10.71
C LYS A 84 -16.27 8.27 -9.24
N TYR A 85 -15.46 7.26 -8.96
CA TYR A 85 -15.05 6.89 -7.60
C TYR A 85 -13.57 6.51 -7.63
N ALA A 86 -12.80 7.03 -6.68
CA ALA A 86 -11.40 6.72 -6.52
C ALA A 86 -11.22 5.38 -5.79
N PRO A 87 -10.47 4.40 -6.35
CA PRO A 87 -10.16 3.16 -5.66
C PRO A 87 -9.31 3.49 -4.43
N PHE A 88 -9.85 3.26 -3.24
CA PHE A 88 -9.32 3.77 -1.98
C PHE A 88 -7.90 3.29 -1.72
N PHE A 89 -7.68 1.97 -1.76
CA PHE A 89 -6.37 1.35 -1.53
C PHE A 89 -5.30 1.90 -2.48
N GLU A 90 -5.56 1.83 -3.78
CA GLU A 90 -4.63 2.31 -4.82
C GLU A 90 -4.36 3.82 -4.69
N THR A 91 -5.40 4.61 -4.38
CA THR A 91 -5.24 6.06 -4.22
C THR A 91 -4.40 6.40 -3.00
N VAL A 92 -4.56 5.66 -1.90
CA VAL A 92 -3.78 5.87 -0.67
C VAL A 92 -2.31 5.54 -0.90
N ILE A 93 -1.98 4.33 -1.37
CA ILE A 93 -0.58 3.92 -1.45
C ILE A 93 0.20 4.69 -2.52
N ARG A 94 -0.46 5.13 -3.60
CA ARG A 94 0.19 5.82 -4.71
C ARG A 94 0.22 7.32 -4.54
N TYR A 95 -0.96 7.97 -4.48
CA TYR A 95 -1.04 9.42 -4.43
C TYR A 95 -0.73 9.94 -3.04
N LEU A 96 -1.43 9.46 -2.00
CA LEU A 96 -1.20 9.96 -0.66
C LEU A 96 0.21 9.58 -0.15
N GLY A 97 0.63 8.33 -0.38
CA GLY A 97 1.98 7.86 -0.11
C GLY A 97 3.05 8.67 -0.84
N GLY A 98 2.91 8.86 -2.15
CA GLY A 98 3.85 9.63 -2.97
C GLY A 98 4.00 11.09 -2.53
N LEU A 99 2.87 11.77 -2.26
CA LEU A 99 2.88 13.15 -1.75
C LEU A 99 3.56 13.26 -0.37
N LEU A 100 3.26 12.34 0.54
CA LEU A 100 3.86 12.32 1.88
C LEU A 100 5.35 11.99 1.85
N SER A 101 5.76 11.05 1.01
CA SER A 101 7.16 10.67 0.79
C SER A 101 7.96 11.85 0.23
N ALA A 102 7.46 12.47 -0.84
CA ALA A 102 8.06 13.63 -1.46
C ALA A 102 8.13 14.83 -0.50
N TYR A 103 7.10 15.08 0.30
CA TYR A 103 7.16 16.07 1.38
C TYR A 103 8.25 15.74 2.41
N SER A 104 8.34 14.49 2.87
CA SER A 104 9.32 14.10 3.88
C SER A 104 10.77 14.26 3.41
N LEU A 105 11.01 14.19 2.09
CA LEU A 105 12.34 14.34 1.50
C LEU A 105 12.69 15.81 1.16
N SER A 106 11.72 16.56 0.63
CA SER A 106 11.92 17.93 0.12
C SER A 106 11.57 19.02 1.13
N ASN A 107 10.70 18.71 2.10
CA ASN A 107 10.09 19.66 3.01
C ASN A 107 9.26 20.76 2.31
N ASP A 108 8.75 20.50 1.10
CA ASP A 108 7.87 21.41 0.36
C ASP A 108 6.44 21.41 0.96
N PRO A 109 5.99 22.51 1.60
CA PRO A 109 4.70 22.55 2.28
C PRO A 109 3.50 22.38 1.34
N LEU A 110 3.65 22.64 0.03
CA LEU A 110 2.59 22.40 -0.94
C LEU A 110 2.21 20.92 -0.96
N LEU A 111 3.20 20.03 -0.98
CA LEU A 111 2.96 18.58 -1.04
C LEU A 111 2.19 18.08 0.19
N LEU A 112 2.51 18.59 1.38
CA LEU A 112 1.75 18.28 2.59
C LEU A 112 0.32 18.83 2.53
N ALA A 113 0.13 20.04 2.03
CA ALA A 113 -1.22 20.61 1.86
C ALA A 113 -2.07 19.75 0.91
N ARG A 114 -1.49 19.28 -0.19
CA ARG A 114 -2.16 18.39 -1.15
C ARG A 114 -2.43 17.01 -0.58
N ALA A 115 -1.51 16.48 0.24
CA ALA A 115 -1.73 15.23 0.97
C ALA A 115 -2.90 15.37 1.97
N ASP A 116 -3.01 16.50 2.67
CA ASP A 116 -4.11 16.77 3.61
C ASP A 116 -5.47 16.92 2.89
N ASP A 117 -5.50 17.62 1.74
CA ASP A 117 -6.68 17.72 0.87
C ASP A 117 -7.17 16.32 0.46
N LEU A 118 -6.28 15.48 -0.05
CA LEU A 118 -6.61 14.13 -0.51
C LEU A 118 -7.00 13.22 0.66
N GLY A 119 -6.24 13.22 1.75
CA GLY A 119 -6.51 12.44 2.95
C GLY A 119 -7.90 12.73 3.51
N THR A 120 -8.30 14.00 3.54
CA THR A 120 -9.65 14.45 3.92
C THR A 120 -10.71 13.89 2.95
N ALA A 121 -10.49 14.05 1.63
CA ALA A 121 -11.46 13.65 0.60
C ALA A 121 -11.74 12.14 0.58
N LEU A 122 -10.80 11.32 1.06
CA LEU A 122 -10.92 9.86 1.11
C LEU A 122 -11.55 9.35 2.42
N LEU A 123 -11.65 10.16 3.48
CA LEU A 123 -12.24 9.77 4.77
C LEU A 123 -13.63 9.11 4.69
N PRO A 124 -14.54 9.51 3.77
CA PRO A 124 -15.84 8.86 3.67
C PRO A 124 -15.77 7.35 3.39
N ALA A 125 -14.67 6.83 2.83
CA ALA A 125 -14.47 5.40 2.63
C ALA A 125 -14.57 4.59 3.94
N PHE A 126 -14.18 5.17 5.08
CA PHE A 126 -14.25 4.54 6.41
C PHE A 126 -15.63 4.66 7.08
N SER A 127 -16.65 5.15 6.38
CA SER A 127 -18.00 5.31 6.94
C SER A 127 -18.80 4.01 6.84
N THR A 128 -18.30 2.98 7.51
CA THR A 128 -18.87 1.62 7.54
C THR A 128 -19.11 1.16 8.98
N ASP A 129 -20.03 0.21 9.16
CA ASP A 129 -20.34 -0.36 10.49
C ASP A 129 -19.14 -1.08 11.11
N SER A 130 -18.28 -1.69 10.28
CA SER A 130 -17.10 -2.44 10.72
C SER A 130 -15.85 -1.57 10.91
N GLY A 131 -15.85 -0.34 10.39
CA GLY A 131 -14.65 0.49 10.27
C GLY A 131 -13.74 0.14 9.08
N LEU A 132 -13.90 -1.03 8.45
CA LEU A 132 -13.15 -1.38 7.24
C LEU A 132 -13.53 -0.45 6.08
N PRO A 133 -12.56 0.06 5.30
CA PRO A 133 -12.85 0.99 4.22
C PRO A 133 -13.64 0.31 3.10
N LYS A 134 -14.50 1.11 2.44
CA LYS A 134 -15.10 0.76 1.16
C LYS A 134 -14.05 0.76 0.06
N TYR A 135 -14.29 -0.06 -0.97
CA TYR A 135 -13.40 -0.21 -2.12
C TYR A 135 -13.09 1.12 -2.80
N ALA A 136 -14.09 1.97 -3.01
CA ALA A 136 -13.89 3.26 -3.68
C ALA A 136 -14.78 4.37 -3.12
N VAL A 137 -14.36 5.62 -3.31
CA VAL A 137 -15.03 6.82 -2.78
C VAL A 137 -14.98 7.97 -3.79
N ASN A 138 -16.07 8.71 -3.92
CA ASN A 138 -16.08 9.95 -4.68
C ASN A 138 -15.56 11.10 -3.80
N THR A 139 -14.51 11.76 -4.27
CA THR A 139 -13.77 12.82 -3.53
C THR A 139 -14.52 14.14 -3.38
N VAL A 140 -15.68 14.31 -4.02
CA VAL A 140 -16.48 15.55 -3.96
C VAL A 140 -17.73 15.34 -3.10
N ASN A 141 -18.48 14.27 -3.33
CA ASN A 141 -19.75 14.02 -2.68
C ASN A 141 -19.71 12.95 -1.57
N GLY A 142 -18.56 12.28 -1.40
CA GLY A 142 -18.35 11.27 -0.36
C GLY A 142 -19.12 9.96 -0.55
N LYS A 143 -19.86 9.78 -1.65
CA LYS A 143 -20.53 8.51 -1.97
C LYS A 143 -19.46 7.43 -2.17
N THR A 144 -19.72 6.25 -1.66
CA THR A 144 -18.82 5.09 -1.80
C THR A 144 -19.35 4.10 -2.82
N ALA A 145 -18.44 3.37 -3.48
CA ALA A 145 -18.76 2.25 -4.35
C ALA A 145 -18.16 0.94 -3.81
N ASN A 146 -18.80 -0.17 -4.16
CA ASN A 146 -18.32 -1.50 -3.85
C ASN A 146 -17.36 -1.98 -4.94
N GLY A 147 -16.42 -2.86 -4.57
CA GLY A 147 -15.59 -3.57 -5.53
C GLY A 147 -16.36 -4.71 -6.22
N TRP A 148 -15.61 -5.64 -6.81
CA TRP A 148 -16.17 -6.81 -7.49
C TRP A 148 -17.02 -7.71 -6.57
N ASN A 149 -16.71 -7.72 -5.26
CA ASN A 149 -17.53 -8.35 -4.22
C ASN A 149 -18.02 -7.29 -3.23
N ALA A 150 -19.33 -7.04 -3.21
CA ALA A 150 -19.94 -6.01 -2.37
C ALA A 150 -20.01 -6.35 -0.87
N HIS A 151 -19.75 -7.61 -0.51
CA HIS A 151 -19.90 -8.10 0.85
C HIS A 151 -18.58 -8.27 1.59
N THR A 152 -17.45 -8.16 0.88
CA THR A 152 -16.13 -8.42 1.46
C THR A 152 -15.14 -7.31 1.19
N THR A 153 -14.27 -7.07 2.15
CA THR A 153 -13.08 -6.24 2.03
C THR A 153 -11.85 -7.16 1.99
N LEU A 154 -10.96 -6.94 1.04
CA LEU A 154 -9.69 -7.69 0.95
C LEU A 154 -8.77 -7.28 2.09
N PHE A 155 -7.98 -8.21 2.63
CA PHE A 155 -7.13 -7.95 3.79
C PHE A 155 -6.11 -6.83 3.49
N ALA A 156 -5.39 -6.93 2.36
CA ALA A 156 -4.45 -5.94 1.90
C ALA A 156 -5.12 -4.56 1.73
N GLU A 157 -6.24 -4.49 1.01
CA GLU A 157 -6.93 -3.21 0.76
C GLU A 157 -7.46 -2.55 2.05
N GLY A 158 -7.94 -3.35 3.00
CA GLY A 158 -8.49 -2.85 4.26
C GLY A 158 -7.43 -2.30 5.20
N LEU A 159 -6.21 -2.86 5.17
CA LEU A 159 -5.16 -2.55 6.15
C LEU A 159 -3.99 -1.74 5.57
N SER A 160 -3.86 -1.61 4.26
CA SER A 160 -2.72 -0.90 3.66
C SER A 160 -2.99 0.60 3.50
N CYS A 161 -3.50 1.19 4.57
CA CYS A 161 -3.68 2.64 4.72
C CYS A 161 -3.10 3.16 6.04
N GLN A 162 -2.56 2.26 6.88
CA GLN A 162 -2.10 2.58 8.23
C GLN A 162 -0.91 3.54 8.20
N MET A 163 0.06 3.30 7.33
CA MET A 163 1.30 4.08 7.29
C MET A 163 1.03 5.53 6.88
N GLU A 164 0.27 5.71 5.80
CA GLU A 164 -0.05 7.00 5.20
C GLU A 164 -0.90 7.85 6.14
N TYR A 165 -1.99 7.29 6.66
CA TYR A 165 -2.88 8.05 7.55
C TYR A 165 -2.27 8.30 8.93
N LYS A 166 -1.49 7.38 9.52
CA LYS A 166 -0.79 7.65 10.79
C LYS A 166 0.27 8.73 10.60
N PHE A 167 1.00 8.71 9.49
CA PHE A 167 2.00 9.75 9.21
C PHE A 167 1.35 11.10 8.91
N LEU A 168 0.27 11.13 8.11
CA LEU A 168 -0.50 12.34 7.86
C LEU A 168 -1.09 12.91 9.16
N ALA A 169 -1.60 12.06 10.06
CA ALA A 169 -2.07 12.48 11.38
C ALA A 169 -0.96 13.14 12.21
N PHE A 170 0.25 12.56 12.19
CA PHE A 170 1.41 13.12 12.87
C PHE A 170 1.78 14.50 12.31
N LEU A 171 1.83 14.65 10.99
CA LEU A 171 2.22 15.91 10.33
C LEU A 171 1.19 17.02 10.49
N THR A 172 -0.10 16.69 10.43
CA THR A 172 -1.19 17.68 10.43
C THR A 172 -1.77 17.95 11.84
N GLY A 173 -1.52 17.04 12.79
CA GLY A 173 -2.17 17.05 14.11
C GLY A 173 -3.66 16.64 14.07
N ARG A 174 -4.19 16.22 12.92
CA ARG A 174 -5.59 15.80 12.79
C ARG A 174 -5.79 14.40 13.34
N LYS A 175 -6.40 14.30 14.53
CA LYS A 175 -6.67 13.04 15.21
C LYS A 175 -7.56 12.08 14.41
N GLU A 176 -8.48 12.61 13.59
CA GLU A 176 -9.42 11.79 12.82
C GLU A 176 -8.72 10.78 11.90
N TYR A 177 -7.61 11.16 11.26
CA TYR A 177 -6.80 10.30 10.41
C TYR A 177 -6.27 9.09 11.18
N TYR A 178 -5.70 9.33 12.36
CA TYR A 178 -5.20 8.26 13.22
C TYR A 178 -6.32 7.36 13.71
N THR A 179 -7.41 7.95 14.23
CA THR A 179 -8.52 7.18 14.80
C THR A 179 -9.14 6.22 13.78
N LYS A 180 -9.36 6.68 12.54
CA LYS A 180 -9.96 5.82 11.50
C LYS A 180 -9.16 4.56 11.22
N VAL A 181 -7.85 4.67 11.10
CA VAL A 181 -7.01 3.52 10.78
C VAL A 181 -6.70 2.66 12.02
N GLU A 182 -6.60 3.28 13.21
CA GLU A 182 -6.40 2.54 14.46
C GLU A 182 -7.62 1.68 14.83
N ASP A 183 -8.85 2.14 14.56
CA ASP A 183 -10.06 1.35 14.78
C ASP A 183 -10.02 0.01 14.02
N ILE A 184 -9.40 -0.01 12.83
CA ILE A 184 -9.18 -1.23 12.04
C ILE A 184 -8.14 -2.13 12.70
N MET A 185 -7.06 -1.57 13.26
CA MET A 185 -6.04 -2.33 13.97
C MET A 185 -6.59 -2.96 15.25
N GLU A 186 -7.45 -2.26 16.00
CA GLU A 186 -8.11 -2.83 17.17
C GLU A 186 -9.01 -4.03 16.80
N LEU A 187 -9.62 -4.01 15.61
CA LEU A 187 -10.33 -5.18 15.08
C LEU A 187 -9.37 -6.36 14.86
N MET A 188 -8.20 -6.12 14.25
CA MET A 188 -7.18 -7.16 14.03
C MET A 188 -6.62 -7.70 15.34
N TYR A 189 -6.38 -6.85 16.34
CA TYR A 189 -5.85 -7.26 17.64
C TYR A 189 -6.83 -8.13 18.43
N ALA A 190 -8.13 -7.87 18.29
CA ALA A 190 -9.19 -8.61 18.98
C ALA A 190 -9.62 -9.90 18.27
N MET A 191 -9.12 -10.16 17.05
CA MET A 191 -9.60 -11.25 16.22
C MET A 191 -9.17 -12.63 16.72
N ASP A 192 -10.12 -13.57 16.81
CA ASP A 192 -9.84 -14.99 17.04
C ASP A 192 -9.41 -15.66 15.71
N LEU A 193 -8.13 -16.03 15.65
CA LEU A 193 -7.51 -16.69 14.49
C LEU A 193 -7.24 -18.18 14.74
N THR A 194 -7.87 -18.79 15.75
CA THR A 194 -7.65 -20.21 16.10
C THR A 194 -7.97 -21.13 14.91
N ALA A 195 -9.01 -20.80 14.15
CA ALA A 195 -9.44 -21.59 12.99
C ALA A 195 -8.46 -21.54 11.79
N THR A 196 -7.54 -20.58 11.79
CA THR A 196 -6.56 -20.32 10.73
C THR A 196 -5.12 -20.41 11.23
N GLU A 197 -4.90 -21.11 12.35
CA GLU A 197 -3.57 -21.27 12.96
C GLU A 197 -2.86 -19.93 13.20
N GLY A 198 -3.62 -18.87 13.50
CA GLY A 198 -3.08 -17.54 13.76
C GLY A 198 -2.73 -16.73 12.51
N LEU A 199 -3.11 -17.17 11.31
CA LEU A 199 -3.01 -16.40 10.07
C LEU A 199 -4.30 -15.64 9.77
N PHE A 200 -4.20 -14.44 9.21
CA PHE A 200 -5.36 -13.69 8.75
C PHE A 200 -5.87 -14.25 7.42
N PRO A 201 -7.19 -14.49 7.27
CA PRO A 201 -7.78 -14.80 5.98
C PRO A 201 -7.66 -13.66 4.98
N THR A 202 -7.73 -13.98 3.69
CA THR A 202 -7.59 -12.99 2.60
C THR A 202 -8.78 -12.02 2.48
N MET A 203 -9.93 -12.30 3.10
CA MET A 203 -11.15 -11.50 2.98
C MET A 203 -11.93 -11.43 4.30
N PHE A 204 -12.50 -10.26 4.57
CA PHE A 204 -13.34 -9.97 5.74
C PHE A 204 -14.72 -9.49 5.29
N ASP A 205 -15.77 -9.82 6.04
CA ASP A 205 -17.11 -9.30 5.82
C ASP A 205 -17.12 -7.79 6.07
N SER A 206 -17.54 -7.01 5.07
CA SER A 206 -17.47 -5.55 5.15
C SER A 206 -18.43 -4.93 6.18
N LYS A 207 -19.46 -5.67 6.64
CA LYS A 207 -20.44 -5.16 7.60
C LYS A 207 -19.96 -5.33 9.04
N ASN A 208 -19.36 -6.48 9.37
CA ASN A 208 -18.99 -6.79 10.75
C ASN A 208 -17.48 -7.03 10.97
N GLY A 209 -16.68 -7.04 9.91
CA GLY A 209 -15.22 -7.21 9.94
C GLY A 209 -14.75 -8.62 10.31
N THR A 210 -15.64 -9.62 10.31
CA THR A 210 -15.28 -11.01 10.62
C THR A 210 -14.68 -11.72 9.39
N PRO A 211 -13.85 -12.76 9.58
CA PRO A 211 -13.39 -13.64 8.51
C PRO A 211 -14.51 -14.10 7.55
N ALA A 212 -14.35 -13.84 6.24
CA ALA A 212 -15.30 -14.23 5.20
C ALA A 212 -14.82 -15.40 4.32
N THR A 213 -13.57 -15.86 4.52
CA THR A 213 -12.94 -16.96 3.80
C THR A 213 -12.04 -17.76 4.75
N SER A 214 -11.67 -18.98 4.36
CA SER A 214 -10.62 -19.76 5.02
C SER A 214 -9.29 -19.78 4.26
N GLN A 215 -9.22 -19.07 3.12
CA GLN A 215 -7.99 -18.90 2.37
C GLN A 215 -7.03 -17.99 3.14
N VAL A 216 -5.81 -18.45 3.31
CA VAL A 216 -4.68 -17.70 3.86
C VAL A 216 -3.58 -17.61 2.81
N SER A 217 -2.94 -16.46 2.72
CA SER A 217 -1.94 -16.14 1.72
C SER A 217 -1.03 -15.03 2.23
N VAL A 218 0.13 -14.87 1.59
CA VAL A 218 0.98 -13.67 1.67
C VAL A 218 1.14 -13.02 0.28
N GLY A 219 0.47 -13.51 -0.74
CA GLY A 219 0.42 -12.92 -2.07
C GLY A 219 -0.77 -11.98 -2.20
N ALA A 220 -1.39 -11.99 -3.39
CA ALA A 220 -2.54 -11.16 -3.68
C ALA A 220 -3.61 -11.23 -2.56
N PHE A 221 -4.20 -10.06 -2.28
CA PHE A 221 -5.23 -9.83 -1.26
C PHE A 221 -4.75 -9.80 0.20
N ALA A 222 -3.50 -10.13 0.51
CA ALA A 222 -3.02 -10.20 1.89
C ALA A 222 -1.63 -9.59 2.15
N ASP A 223 -0.73 -9.67 1.16
CA ASP A 223 0.64 -9.15 1.16
C ASP A 223 0.90 -7.92 2.05
N SER A 224 0.47 -6.73 1.63
CA SER A 224 0.88 -5.45 2.23
C SER A 224 0.24 -5.21 3.60
N ALA A 225 -0.83 -5.92 3.96
CA ALA A 225 -1.35 -5.88 5.33
C ALA A 225 -0.34 -6.48 6.32
N TYR A 226 0.26 -7.62 5.99
CA TYR A 226 1.34 -8.21 6.80
C TYR A 226 2.58 -7.32 6.82
N GLU A 227 2.91 -6.69 5.70
CA GLU A 227 4.00 -5.70 5.62
C GLU A 227 3.80 -4.56 6.64
N TYR A 228 2.57 -4.04 6.71
CA TYR A 228 2.25 -2.85 7.49
C TYR A 228 2.26 -3.13 8.99
N PHE A 229 2.11 -4.38 9.45
CA PHE A 229 2.30 -4.71 10.87
C PHE A 229 3.73 -4.39 11.34
N LEU A 230 4.74 -4.77 10.56
CA LEU A 230 6.13 -4.42 10.88
C LEU A 230 6.39 -2.93 10.69
N LYS A 231 5.93 -2.36 9.56
CA LYS A 231 6.25 -0.96 9.25
C LYS A 231 5.61 0.02 10.23
N GLN A 232 4.45 -0.27 10.81
CA GLN A 232 3.84 0.56 11.87
C GLN A 232 4.69 0.61 13.15
N TRP A 233 5.27 -0.53 13.55
CA TRP A 233 6.25 -0.57 14.64
C TRP A 233 7.44 0.37 14.36
N LEU A 234 7.95 0.36 13.12
CA LEU A 234 9.06 1.23 12.74
C LEU A 234 8.67 2.71 12.64
N LEU A 235 7.51 3.01 12.05
CA LEU A 235 6.98 4.37 11.89
C LEU A 235 6.85 5.09 13.23
N THR A 236 6.40 4.37 14.25
CA THR A 236 6.17 4.92 15.59
C THR A 236 7.44 5.03 16.43
N GLY A 237 8.62 4.95 15.79
CA GLY A 237 9.90 4.98 16.49
C GLY A 237 10.03 3.81 17.47
N GLN A 238 9.50 2.64 17.11
CA GLN A 238 9.53 1.43 17.94
C GLN A 238 8.74 1.59 19.24
N SER A 239 7.55 2.17 19.18
CA SER A 239 6.66 2.32 20.35
C SER A 239 5.34 1.54 20.26
N ASP A 240 4.85 1.21 19.06
CA ASP A 240 3.65 0.38 18.89
C ASP A 240 3.96 -1.13 19.06
N THR A 241 4.01 -1.57 20.32
CA THR A 241 4.31 -2.97 20.65
C THR A 241 3.22 -3.93 20.20
N LYS A 242 1.96 -3.48 20.05
CA LYS A 242 0.87 -4.35 19.57
C LYS A 242 1.09 -4.71 18.11
N ALA A 243 1.45 -3.74 17.26
CA ALA A 243 1.78 -3.99 15.85
C ALA A 243 3.01 -4.91 15.72
N ARG A 244 4.04 -4.70 16.54
CA ARG A 244 5.21 -5.59 16.63
C ARG A 244 4.83 -7.03 16.97
N ASP A 245 4.04 -7.23 18.03
CA ASP A 245 3.67 -8.56 18.50
C ASP A 245 2.79 -9.28 17.47
N LEU A 246 1.93 -8.53 16.77
CA LEU A 246 1.14 -9.04 15.66
C LEU A 246 2.04 -9.48 14.50
N TYR A 247 3.02 -8.66 14.10
CA TYR A 247 4.01 -9.03 13.09
C TYR A 247 4.78 -10.31 13.47
N ILE A 248 5.33 -10.41 14.69
CA ILE A 248 6.10 -11.58 15.14
C ILE A 248 5.23 -12.85 15.05
N ARG A 249 3.98 -12.77 15.52
CA ARG A 249 3.04 -13.88 15.46
C ARG A 249 2.77 -14.28 14.02
N SER A 250 2.41 -13.33 13.15
CA SER A 250 2.13 -13.57 11.75
C SER A 250 3.34 -14.16 11.01
N ALA A 251 4.53 -13.60 11.21
CA ALA A 251 5.76 -14.09 10.59
C ALA A 251 6.07 -15.54 10.98
N ASN A 252 5.95 -15.88 12.27
CA ASN A 252 6.13 -17.26 12.74
C ASN A 252 5.12 -18.23 12.11
N ASN A 253 3.85 -17.83 12.05
CA ASN A 253 2.79 -18.67 11.48
C ASN A 253 2.93 -18.81 9.95
N ILE A 254 3.37 -17.77 9.25
CA ILE A 254 3.70 -17.82 7.82
C ILE A 254 4.83 -18.83 7.59
N ILE A 255 5.89 -18.75 8.41
CA ILE A 255 7.04 -19.66 8.32
C ILE A 255 6.64 -21.11 8.59
N SER A 256 5.79 -21.36 9.58
CA SER A 256 5.39 -22.72 9.95
C SER A 256 4.38 -23.35 9.01
N THR A 257 3.51 -22.55 8.39
CA THR A 257 2.31 -23.05 7.70
C THR A 257 2.35 -22.83 6.20
N LEU A 258 2.95 -21.74 5.71
CA LEU A 258 2.89 -21.35 4.29
C LEU A 258 4.21 -21.57 3.52
N LEU A 259 5.33 -21.84 4.21
CA LEU A 259 6.56 -22.18 3.51
C LEU A 259 6.55 -23.64 3.04
N TYR A 260 6.82 -23.83 1.76
CA TYR A 260 6.88 -25.13 1.12
C TYR A 260 8.25 -25.37 0.49
N LEU A 261 8.84 -26.53 0.80
CA LEU A 261 10.09 -27.00 0.20
C LEU A 261 9.78 -28.05 -0.87
N THR A 262 10.12 -27.76 -2.13
CA THR A 262 9.86 -28.72 -3.22
C THR A 262 10.62 -30.03 -2.99
N PRO A 263 9.98 -31.23 -3.10
CA PRO A 263 10.62 -32.51 -2.78
C PRO A 263 11.87 -32.84 -3.62
N ASN A 264 11.91 -32.38 -4.88
CA ASN A 264 12.95 -32.78 -5.83
C ASN A 264 14.06 -31.73 -5.99
N ARG A 265 13.73 -30.43 -5.90
CA ARG A 265 14.65 -29.33 -6.22
C ARG A 265 15.13 -28.56 -4.99
N ASN A 266 14.58 -28.85 -3.81
CA ASN A 266 14.86 -28.12 -2.57
C ASN A 266 14.73 -26.60 -2.71
N LEU A 267 13.76 -26.14 -3.52
CA LEU A 267 13.39 -24.73 -3.60
C LEU A 267 12.38 -24.44 -2.50
N LEU A 268 12.72 -23.48 -1.65
CA LEU A 268 11.83 -22.93 -0.63
C LEU A 268 11.05 -21.77 -1.24
N TYR A 269 9.73 -21.83 -1.19
CA TYR A 269 8.87 -20.72 -1.57
C TYR A 269 7.67 -20.64 -0.63
N VAL A 270 6.98 -19.51 -0.64
CA VAL A 270 5.74 -19.33 0.11
C VAL A 270 4.54 -19.60 -0.79
N THR A 271 3.57 -20.34 -0.27
CA THR A 271 2.34 -20.76 -0.97
C THR A 271 1.10 -20.22 -0.27
N ASP A 272 -0.06 -20.35 -0.89
CA ASP A 272 -1.35 -20.15 -0.22
C ASP A 272 -1.86 -21.47 0.36
N ALA A 273 -2.84 -21.39 1.26
CA ALA A 273 -3.53 -22.56 1.78
C ALA A 273 -5.01 -22.28 2.10
N HIS A 274 -5.80 -23.34 2.20
CA HIS A 274 -7.15 -23.30 2.75
C HIS A 274 -7.18 -23.99 4.12
N MET A 275 -7.63 -23.24 5.13
CA MET A 275 -7.73 -23.72 6.51
C MET A 275 -9.04 -24.49 6.74
N PRO A 276 -9.07 -25.47 7.68
CA PRO A 276 -8.03 -25.82 8.64
C PRO A 276 -7.00 -26.86 8.14
N HIS A 277 -7.17 -27.39 6.91
CA HIS A 277 -6.30 -28.47 6.43
C HIS A 277 -4.89 -28.01 6.05
N ALA A 278 -4.69 -26.70 5.84
CA ALA A 278 -3.42 -26.06 5.50
C ALA A 278 -2.70 -26.70 4.29
N SER A 279 -3.46 -27.30 3.36
CA SER A 279 -2.87 -27.90 2.16
C SER A 279 -2.30 -26.80 1.26
N PRO A 280 -1.02 -26.89 0.85
CA PRO A 280 -0.40 -25.89 0.00
C PRO A 280 -1.07 -25.86 -1.38
N SER A 281 -1.38 -24.66 -1.88
CA SER A 281 -1.91 -24.44 -3.23
C SER A 281 -0.88 -24.81 -4.32
N HIS A 282 0.41 -24.79 -3.96
CA HIS A 282 1.55 -24.86 -4.88
C HIS A 282 1.61 -23.70 -5.88
N THR A 283 0.92 -22.60 -5.58
CA THR A 283 1.03 -21.35 -6.32
C THR A 283 2.12 -20.49 -5.67
N PHE A 284 3.02 -19.96 -6.50
CA PHE A 284 3.98 -18.95 -6.08
C PHE A 284 3.84 -17.74 -6.99
N GLU A 285 3.38 -16.63 -6.43
CA GLU A 285 3.15 -15.39 -7.15
C GLU A 285 4.36 -14.47 -7.06
N HIS A 286 4.56 -13.63 -8.08
CA HIS A 286 5.61 -12.61 -8.01
C HIS A 286 5.38 -11.61 -6.87
N LEU A 287 4.10 -11.32 -6.53
CA LEU A 287 3.75 -10.45 -5.40
C LEU A 287 4.37 -10.95 -4.10
N SER A 288 4.30 -12.26 -3.82
CA SER A 288 4.82 -12.87 -2.60
C SER A 288 6.34 -12.74 -2.41
N CYS A 289 7.11 -12.37 -3.45
CA CYS A 289 8.55 -12.18 -3.35
C CYS A 289 8.95 -11.07 -2.36
N PHE A 290 8.06 -10.09 -2.10
CA PHE A 290 8.31 -9.00 -1.15
C PHE A 290 8.58 -9.51 0.28
N LEU A 291 7.98 -10.65 0.65
CA LEU A 291 8.01 -11.20 2.01
C LEU A 291 9.43 -11.38 2.52
N SER A 292 10.36 -11.80 1.66
CA SER A 292 11.77 -11.98 2.02
C SER A 292 12.41 -10.69 2.54
N GLY A 293 12.08 -9.54 1.92
CA GLY A 293 12.54 -8.22 2.37
C GLY A 293 11.94 -7.82 3.71
N VAL A 294 10.67 -8.12 3.93
CA VAL A 294 9.98 -7.86 5.21
C VAL A 294 10.56 -8.72 6.34
N LEU A 295 10.79 -10.01 6.10
CA LEU A 295 11.40 -10.91 7.07
C LEU A 295 12.84 -10.48 7.41
N ALA A 296 13.63 -10.08 6.41
CA ALA A 296 14.98 -9.57 6.62
C ALA A 296 14.98 -8.25 7.41
N LEU A 297 14.05 -7.34 7.11
CA LEU A 297 13.86 -6.09 7.85
C LEU A 297 13.51 -6.39 9.30
N GLY A 298 12.52 -7.26 9.54
CA GLY A 298 12.10 -7.63 10.88
C GLY A 298 13.20 -8.31 11.69
N ALA A 299 14.00 -9.19 11.09
CA ALA A 299 15.15 -9.81 11.74
C ALA A 299 16.20 -8.79 12.21
N ASN A 300 16.33 -7.65 11.51
CA ASN A 300 17.25 -6.58 11.86
C ASN A 300 16.66 -5.60 12.90
N THR A 301 15.36 -5.34 12.86
CA THR A 301 14.73 -4.24 13.61
C THR A 301 13.89 -4.67 14.81
N VAL A 302 13.53 -5.95 14.91
CA VAL A 302 12.80 -6.49 16.05
C VAL A 302 13.81 -7.09 17.03
N PRO A 303 13.83 -6.65 18.30
CA PRO A 303 14.73 -7.23 19.30
C PRO A 303 14.51 -8.75 19.43
N ALA A 304 15.60 -9.49 19.63
CA ALA A 304 15.50 -10.89 20.02
C ALA A 304 14.73 -10.99 21.34
N LEU A 305 13.70 -11.84 21.35
CA LEU A 305 12.90 -12.17 22.54
C LEU A 305 13.70 -13.04 23.52
#